data_AF-A0A7U9XH41-F1
#
_entry.id   AF-A0A7U9XH41-F1
#
_cell.length_a   1.000
_cell.length_b   1.000
_cell.length_c   1.000
_cell.angle_alpha   90.00
_cell.angle_beta   90.00
_cell.angle_gamma   90.00
#
_symmetry.space_group_name_H-M   'P 1'
#
loop_
_entity.id
_entity.type
_entity.pdbx_description
1 polymer ?
#
loop_
_entity_poly.entity_id
_entity_poly.type
_entity_poly.pdbx_seq_one_letter_code
_entity_poly.pdbx_strand_id
1 'polypeptide(L)' 'MFAWGKIPQGYADDVAFVMELLEKSGVLCTPGSSFGRLGKGHVRFALTLPVEEICKAVEAVADCGMIK' A
#
# COMPACT_ATOMS: atom_id res chain seq x y z
N MET A 1 12.01 4.35 -8.45
CA MET A 1 12.47 3.43 -7.38
C MET A 1 11.25 2.72 -6.79
N PHE A 2 11.39 1.57 -6.12
CA PHE A 2 10.24 0.85 -5.54
C PHE A 2 10.52 0.44 -4.09
N ALA A 3 9.50 0.49 -3.25
CA ALA A 3 9.51 -0.04 -1.90
C ALA A 3 8.50 -1.18 -1.77
N TRP A 4 8.87 -2.21 -0.99
CA TRP A 4 8.00 -3.33 -0.67
C TRP A 4 7.65 -3.30 0.82
N GLY A 5 6.38 -3.49 1.12
CA GLY A 5 5.87 -3.55 2.49
C GLY A 5 5.01 -4.80 2.69
N LYS A 6 5.11 -5.42 3.85
CA LYS A 6 4.19 -6.49 4.27
C LYS A 6 2.84 -5.86 4.63
N ILE A 7 1.73 -6.49 4.25
CA ILE A 7 0.41 -5.99 4.64
C ILE A 7 0.18 -6.18 6.16
N PRO A 8 -0.62 -5.31 6.81
CA PRO A 8 -0.90 -5.40 8.24
C PRO A 8 -1.56 -6.73 8.65
N GLN A 9 -1.34 -7.13 9.90
CA GLN A 9 -2.01 -8.29 10.48
C GLN A 9 -3.52 -8.04 10.56
N GLY A 10 -4.33 -8.99 10.10
CA GLY A 10 -5.78 -8.85 9.99
C GLY A 10 -6.29 -8.90 8.55
N TYR A 11 -5.41 -8.62 7.56
CA TYR A 11 -5.71 -8.85 6.15
C TYR A 11 -5.24 -10.23 5.71
N ALA A 12 -6.16 -11.00 5.12
CA ALA A 12 -5.85 -12.31 4.53
C ALA A 12 -5.48 -12.22 3.04
N ASP A 13 -5.85 -11.12 2.38
CA ASP A 13 -5.69 -10.90 0.95
C ASP A 13 -5.05 -9.53 0.68
N ASP A 14 -4.01 -9.52 -0.16
CA ASP A 14 -3.28 -8.29 -0.48
C ASP A 14 -4.07 -7.39 -1.44
N VAL A 15 -4.91 -7.96 -2.31
CA VAL A 15 -5.79 -7.18 -3.18
C VAL A 15 -6.85 -6.45 -2.35
N ALA A 16 -7.51 -7.15 -1.42
CA ALA A 16 -8.46 -6.52 -0.49
C ALA A 16 -7.85 -5.36 0.30
N PHE A 17 -6.62 -5.54 0.82
CA PHE A 17 -5.90 -4.46 1.51
C PHE A 17 -5.67 -3.25 0.60
N VAL A 18 -5.20 -3.47 -0.65
CA VAL A 18 -4.96 -2.39 -1.61
C VAL A 18 -6.23 -1.62 -1.96
N MET A 19 -7.35 -2.33 -2.15
CA MET A 19 -8.62 -1.69 -2.49
C MET A 19 -9.14 -0.84 -1.33
N GLU A 20 -9.09 -1.34 -0.09
CA GLU A 20 -9.51 -0.56 1.08
C GLU A 20 -8.58 0.65 1.29
N LEU A 21 -7.27 0.48 1.06
CA LEU A 21 -6.30 1.58 1.14
C LEU A 21 -6.65 2.69 0.16
N LEU A 22 -6.96 2.34 -1.09
CA LEU A 22 -7.39 3.30 -2.09
C LEU A 22 -8.69 4.00 -1.66
N GLU A 23 -9.69 3.25 -1.21
CA GLU A 23 -11.00 3.81 -0.82
C GLU A 23 -10.90 4.79 0.36
N LYS A 24 -10.05 4.49 1.36
CA LYS A 24 -9.96 5.29 2.59
C LYS A 24 -8.92 6.41 2.55
N SER A 25 -7.81 6.21 1.84
CA SER A 25 -6.71 7.18 1.81
C SER A 25 -6.53 7.86 0.45
N GLY A 26 -7.15 7.35 -0.61
CA GLY A 26 -6.89 7.79 -1.98
C GLY A 26 -5.55 7.30 -2.55
N VAL A 27 -4.78 6.51 -1.80
CA VAL A 27 -3.47 6.01 -2.23
C VAL A 27 -3.58 4.62 -2.84
N LEU A 28 -3.15 4.49 -4.09
CA LEU A 28 -3.04 3.20 -4.78
C LEU A 28 -1.62 2.64 -4.71
N CYS A 29 -1.50 1.35 -4.41
CA CYS A 29 -0.28 0.58 -4.58
C CYS A 29 -0.56 -0.74 -5.30
N THR A 30 0.49 -1.48 -5.69
CA THR A 30 0.31 -2.74 -6.41
C THR A 30 0.29 -3.92 -5.43
N PRO A 31 -0.71 -4.81 -5.47
CA PRO A 31 -0.71 -6.02 -4.64
C PRO A 31 0.45 -6.94 -5.06
N GLY A 32 1.13 -7.49 -4.07
CA GLY A 32 2.31 -8.32 -4.27
C GLY A 32 1.99 -9.62 -5.00
N SER A 33 0.77 -10.15 -4.84
CA SER A 33 0.27 -11.31 -5.60
C SER A 33 0.33 -11.13 -7.13
N SER A 34 0.29 -9.89 -7.65
CA SER A 34 0.48 -9.61 -9.07
C SER A 34 1.90 -9.93 -9.58
N PHE A 35 2.87 -10.11 -8.67
CA PHE A 35 4.25 -10.51 -8.98
C PHE A 35 4.52 -12.01 -8.72
N GLY A 36 3.46 -12.79 -8.48
CA GLY A 36 3.53 -14.24 -8.26
C GLY A 36 3.38 -14.67 -6.81
N ARG A 37 3.45 -15.99 -6.56
CA ARG A 37 3.08 -16.59 -5.26
C ARG A 37 3.89 -16.05 -4.09
N LEU A 38 5.16 -15.72 -4.30
CA LEU A 38 6.05 -15.22 -3.24
C LEU A 38 5.75 -13.77 -2.85
N GLY A 39 5.04 -13.01 -3.69
CA GLY A 39 4.62 -11.65 -3.36
C GLY A 39 3.35 -11.58 -2.52
N LYS A 40 2.64 -12.70 -2.32
CA LYS A 40 1.40 -12.73 -1.53
C LYS A 40 1.64 -12.16 -0.12
N GLY A 41 0.71 -11.34 0.35
CA GLY A 41 0.80 -10.69 1.66
C GLY A 41 1.75 -9.50 1.72
N HIS A 42 2.19 -9.00 0.56
CA HIS A 42 2.97 -7.78 0.44
C HIS A 42 2.31 -6.82 -0.56
N VAL A 43 2.76 -5.57 -0.55
CA VAL A 43 2.42 -4.54 -1.53
C VAL A 43 3.68 -3.84 -2.00
N ARG A 44 3.62 -3.27 -3.20
CA ARG A 44 4.71 -2.50 -3.80
C ARG A 44 4.27 -1.06 -4.08
N PHE A 45 5.03 -0.11 -3.55
CA PHE A 45 4.87 1.32 -3.80
C PHE A 45 5.88 1.80 -4.85
N ALA A 46 5.40 2.58 -5.81
CA ALA A 46 6.25 3.29 -6.76
C ALA A 46 6.73 4.60 -6.14
N LEU A 47 8.03 4.73 -5.97
CA LEU A 47 8.69 5.95 -5.50
C LEU A 47 9.23 6.70 -6.73
N THR A 48 8.31 7.25 -7.51
CA THR A 48 8.58 7.91 -8.80
C THR A 48 8.10 9.36 -8.83
N LEU A 49 7.52 9.83 -7.73
CA LEU A 49 7.09 11.21 -7.53
C LEU A 49 8.09 11.96 -6.65
N PRO A 50 8.06 13.31 -6.63
CA PRO A 50 8.82 14.11 -5.68
C PRO A 50 8.55 13.69 -4.23
N VAL A 51 9.53 13.93 -3.35
CA VAL A 51 9.46 13.53 -1.93
C VAL A 51 8.25 14.15 -1.26
N GLU A 52 7.91 15.39 -1.60
CA GLU A 52 6.80 16.13 -1.04
C GLU A 52 5.45 15.48 -1.36
N GLU A 53 5.27 14.95 -2.57
CA GLU A 53 4.05 14.22 -2.97
C GLU A 53 3.98 12.85 -2.29
N ILE A 54 5.13 12.18 -2.12
CA ILE A 54 5.19 10.92 -1.37
C ILE A 54 4.84 11.16 0.11
N CYS A 55 5.32 12.25 0.72
CA CYS A 55 4.98 12.60 2.09
C CYS A 55 3.47 12.82 2.28
N LYS A 56 2.81 13.53 1.35
CA LYS A 56 1.35 13.69 1.36
C LYS A 56 0.60 12.36 1.31
N ALA A 57 1.07 11.42 0.49
CA ALA A 57 0.49 10.08 0.42
C ALA A 57 0.67 9.33 1.75
N VAL A 58 1.82 9.46 2.40
CA VAL A 58 2.07 8.86 3.72
C VAL A 58 1.16 9.47 4.79
N GLU A 59 0.97 10.79 4.80
CA GLU A 59 0.05 11.50 5.71
C GLU A 59 -1.40 11.03 5.50
N ALA A 60 -1.86 10.94 4.25
CA ALA A 60 -3.20 10.44 3.93
C ALA A 60 -3.45 9.01 4.42
N VAL A 61 -2.44 8.14 4.35
CA VAL A 61 -2.51 6.78 4.88
C VAL A 61 -2.53 6.77 6.41
N ALA A 62 -1.77 7.64 7.07
CA ALA A 62 -1.78 7.76 8.53
C ALA A 62 -3.16 8.26 9.05
N ASP A 63 -3.75 9.24 8.38
CA ASP A 63 -5.01 9.86 8.79
C ASP A 63 -6.24 8.98 8.53
N CYS A 64 -6.16 8.04 7.59
CA CYS A 64 -7.30 7.17 7.25
C CYS A 64 -7.62 6.11 8.31
N GLY A 65 -6.76 5.93 9.32
CA GLY A 65 -7.01 5.06 10.47
C GLY A 65 -7.04 3.56 10.16
N MET A 66 -6.59 3.13 8.98
CA MET A 66 -6.51 1.71 8.59
C MET A 66 -5.37 0.96 9.28
N ILE A 67 -4.29 1.65 9.61
CA ILE A 67 -3.04 1.05 10.07
C ILE A 67 -2.69 1.72 11.41
N LYS A 68 -2.48 0.91 12.45
CA LYS A 68 -2.06 1.35 13.79
C LYS A 68 -0.67 0.82 14.11
#